data_AF-A0A075HZH9-F1
#
_entry.id   AF-A0A075HZH9-F1
#
_cell.length_a   1.000
_cell.length_b   1.000
_cell.length_c   1.000
_cell.angle_alpha   90.00
_cell.angle_beta   90.00
_cell.angle_gamma   90.00
#
_symmetry.space_group_name_H-M   'P 1'
#
loop_
_entity.id
_entity.type
_entity.pdbx_description
1 polymer ?
#
loop_
_entity_poly.entity_id
_entity_poly.type
_entity_poly.pdbx_seq_one_letter_code
_entity_poly.pdbx_strand_id
1 'polypeptide(L)'
;MTSTLETVPEYISRYLARRIYNRFQMIFWLSKSEENIDETDEAINSEDESGSVNENTAKILSRSLEIAIEQFRKVREGGREDITEKEFAEIDKECEIIRNREIITKDLSHEKVEITSKDDQIVIGPPILTRFEKARIMGARALQLSVGAPVFIEIPKNATTSLEIAMEELKQRVIPIVIKRTLPNGDYQNIPLAKFE
;
A
#
# COMPACT_ATOMS: atom_id res chain seq x y z
N MET A 1 40.91 61.58 9.14
CA MET A 1 40.40 60.82 7.99
C MET A 1 39.73 59.58 8.54
N THR A 2 38.40 59.60 8.60
CA THR A 2 37.54 58.61 9.27
C THR A 2 37.29 57.42 8.36
N SER A 3 37.61 56.21 8.81
CA SER A 3 37.29 54.95 8.15
C SER A 3 35.85 54.54 8.45
N THR A 4 34.99 54.54 7.44
CA THR A 4 33.61 54.06 7.52
C THR A 4 33.60 52.53 7.48
N LEU A 5 33.13 51.90 8.56
CA LEU A 5 32.83 50.48 8.63
C LEU A 5 31.60 50.20 7.73
N GLU A 6 31.78 49.41 6.68
CA GLU A 6 30.69 48.90 5.85
C GLU A 6 29.82 47.94 6.68
N THR A 7 28.63 48.40 7.02
CA THR A 7 27.59 47.61 7.67
C THR A 7 26.95 46.67 6.65
N VAL A 8 27.11 45.36 6.87
CA VAL A 8 26.45 44.31 6.07
C VAL A 8 24.93 44.47 6.19
N PRO A 9 24.15 44.51 5.09
CA PRO A 9 22.71 44.70 5.15
C PRO A 9 22.03 43.58 5.94
N GLU A 10 21.27 43.94 6.99
CA GLU A 10 20.49 43.03 7.85
C GLU A 10 19.58 42.04 7.10
N TYR A 11 19.29 42.32 5.83
CA TYR A 11 18.45 41.51 4.97
C TYR A 11 19.09 40.15 4.59
N ILE A 12 20.41 40.12 4.40
CA ILE A 12 21.15 38.88 4.05
C ILE A 12 21.22 37.95 5.27
N SER A 13 21.40 38.52 6.46
CA SER A 13 21.41 37.79 7.74
C SER A 13 20.06 37.13 8.02
N ARG A 14 18.94 37.82 7.76
CA ARG A 14 17.59 37.24 7.91
C ARG A 14 17.30 36.10 6.94
N TYR A 15 17.80 36.16 5.71
CA TYR A 15 17.62 35.09 4.72
C TYR A 15 18.41 33.82 5.04
N LEU A 16 19.68 33.98 5.45
CA LEU A 16 20.50 32.87 5.93
C LEU A 16 19.92 32.26 7.20
N ALA A 17 19.49 33.09 8.16
CA ALA A 17 18.84 32.64 9.39
C ALA A 17 17.56 31.84 9.10
N ARG A 18 16.71 32.28 8.16
CA ARG A 18 15.46 31.58 7.81
C ARG A 18 15.70 30.26 7.07
N ARG A 19 16.75 30.18 6.25
CA ARG A 19 17.14 28.94 5.55
C ARG A 19 17.75 27.91 6.51
N ILE A 20 18.54 28.37 7.48
CA ILE A 20 19.07 27.51 8.55
C ILE A 20 17.94 27.06 9.48
N TYR A 21 17.02 27.95 9.85
CA TYR A 21 15.87 27.64 10.70
C TYR A 21 14.94 26.62 10.04
N ASN A 22 14.60 26.77 8.75
CA ASN A 22 13.78 25.78 8.04
C ASN A 22 14.49 24.43 7.85
N ARG A 23 15.82 24.42 7.68
CA ARG A 23 16.60 23.18 7.58
C ARG A 23 16.72 22.47 8.93
N PHE A 24 16.92 23.20 10.02
CA PHE A 24 16.91 22.67 11.39
C PHE A 24 15.52 22.19 11.80
N GLN A 25 14.47 22.91 11.42
CA GLN A 25 13.09 22.54 11.75
C GLN A 25 12.63 21.31 10.96
N MET A 26 13.11 21.10 9.72
CA MET A 26 12.87 19.85 8.98
C MET A 26 13.62 18.66 9.61
N ILE A 27 14.87 18.84 10.05
CA ILE A 27 15.65 17.79 10.74
C ILE A 27 15.05 17.45 12.11
N PHE A 28 14.63 18.46 12.87
CA PHE A 28 13.96 18.27 14.17
C PHE A 28 12.58 17.62 14.00
N TRP A 29 11.86 17.91 12.91
CA TRP A 29 10.60 17.26 12.59
C TRP A 29 10.80 15.80 12.15
N LEU A 30 11.87 15.51 11.42
CA LEU A 30 12.25 14.13 11.03
C LEU A 30 12.69 13.29 12.24
N SER A 31 13.42 13.89 13.18
CA SER A 31 13.86 13.23 14.41
C SER A 31 12.71 12.95 15.39
N LYS A 32 11.56 13.62 15.23
CA LYS A 32 10.38 13.45 16.08
C LYS A 32 9.34 12.49 15.48
N SER A 33 9.53 12.05 14.24
CA SER A 33 8.70 11.03 13.58
C SER A 33 9.24 9.61 13.72
N GLU A 34 10.44 9.43 14.30
CA GLU A 34 11.04 8.10 14.53
C GLU A 34 10.81 7.58 15.95
N GLU A 35 10.18 8.35 16.84
CA GLU A 35 9.77 7.91 18.18
C GLU A 35 8.23 8.03 18.31
N ASN A 36 7.54 6.90 18.44
CA ASN A 36 6.08 6.69 18.53
C ASN A 36 5.27 6.69 17.22
N ILE A 37 5.29 5.54 16.55
CA ILE A 37 4.05 4.89 16.10
C ILE A 37 4.17 3.43 16.56
N ASP A 38 3.85 3.19 17.83
CA ASP A 38 3.52 1.86 18.33
C ASP A 38 2.29 1.99 19.24
N GLU A 39 1.37 1.02 19.10
CA GLU A 39 0.10 0.83 19.81
C GLU A 39 -0.99 1.90 19.53
N THR A 40 -2.08 1.61 18.82
CA THR A 40 -3.02 0.51 19.10
C THR A 40 -3.59 -0.08 17.81
N ASP A 41 -3.15 -1.28 17.46
CA ASP A 41 -4.02 -2.37 17.08
C ASP A 41 -3.45 -3.56 17.86
N GLU A 42 -4.23 -4.18 18.74
CA GLU A 42 -3.82 -5.43 19.40
C GLU A 42 -3.72 -6.52 18.32
N ALA A 43 -2.61 -6.50 17.58
CA ALA A 43 -2.13 -7.62 16.82
C ALA A 43 -1.60 -8.63 17.84
N ILE A 44 -2.27 -9.77 17.92
CA ILE A 44 -1.77 -10.95 18.61
C ILE A 44 -0.51 -11.40 17.85
N ASN A 45 0.65 -10.84 18.22
CA ASN A 45 1.95 -11.31 17.79
C ASN A 45 2.23 -12.64 18.48
N SER A 46 2.06 -13.75 17.76
CA SER A 46 2.78 -14.99 18.06
C SER A 46 4.06 -15.01 17.23
N GLU A 47 5.13 -14.42 17.77
CA GLU A 47 6.48 -14.69 17.29
C GLU A 47 6.82 -16.16 17.53
N ASP A 48 7.58 -16.72 16.59
CA ASP A 48 7.85 -18.14 16.46
C ASP A 48 8.57 -18.75 17.67
N GLU A 49 7.90 -19.70 18.33
CA GLU A 49 8.56 -20.87 18.90
C GLU A 49 8.01 -22.13 18.25
N SER A 50 8.93 -22.92 17.69
CA SER A 50 8.72 -24.31 17.37
C SER A 50 8.13 -25.05 18.58
N GLY A 51 6.90 -25.55 18.44
CA GLY A 51 6.39 -26.68 19.22
C GLY A 51 5.84 -26.37 20.62
N SER A 52 4.63 -25.82 20.70
CA SER A 52 3.56 -26.40 21.53
C SER A 52 2.22 -25.75 21.20
N VAL A 53 1.26 -26.52 20.69
CA VAL A 53 -0.12 -26.07 20.61
C VAL A 53 -0.66 -26.06 22.04
N ASN A 54 -1.04 -24.89 22.57
CA ASN A 54 -1.68 -24.79 23.89
C ASN A 54 -2.87 -25.77 23.95
N GLU A 55 -2.91 -26.65 24.95
CA GLU A 55 -3.95 -27.69 25.04
C GLU A 55 -5.37 -27.15 24.95
N ASN A 56 -5.58 -25.92 25.40
CA ASN A 56 -6.87 -25.25 25.36
C ASN A 56 -7.31 -24.91 23.93
N THR A 57 -6.39 -24.51 23.04
CA THR A 57 -6.73 -24.20 21.64
C THR A 57 -7.01 -25.47 20.85
N ALA A 58 -6.27 -26.56 21.08
CA ALA A 58 -6.54 -27.87 20.48
C ALA A 58 -7.91 -28.43 20.86
N LYS A 59 -8.31 -28.31 22.15
CA LYS A 59 -9.63 -28.75 22.63
C LYS A 59 -10.78 -27.95 22.01
N ILE A 60 -10.60 -26.63 21.87
CA ILE A 60 -11.60 -25.75 21.23
C ILE A 60 -11.76 -26.10 19.74
N LEU A 61 -10.66 -26.31 19.01
CA LEU A 61 -10.67 -26.69 17.60
C LEU A 61 -11.32 -28.06 17.38
N SER A 62 -11.01 -29.06 18.22
CA SER A 62 -11.66 -30.38 18.19
C SER A 62 -13.18 -30.26 18.36
N ARG A 63 -13.63 -29.47 19.34
CA ARG A 63 -15.05 -29.24 19.58
C ARG A 63 -15.74 -28.54 18.42
N SER A 64 -15.12 -27.53 17.83
CA SER A 64 -15.65 -26.84 16.64
C SER A 64 -15.74 -27.76 15.42
N LEU A 65 -14.76 -28.65 15.24
CA LEU A 65 -14.74 -29.65 14.17
C LEU A 65 -15.85 -30.69 14.34
N GLU A 66 -16.08 -31.19 15.55
CA GLU A 66 -17.16 -32.11 15.87
C GLU A 66 -18.54 -31.50 15.59
N ILE A 67 -18.74 -30.24 15.99
CA ILE A 67 -19.98 -29.49 15.71
C ILE A 67 -20.21 -29.34 14.21
N ALA A 68 -19.16 -29.03 13.44
CA ALA A 68 -19.26 -28.90 11.99
C ALA A 68 -19.64 -30.22 11.29
N ILE A 69 -19.11 -31.35 11.75
CA ILE A 69 -19.44 -32.68 11.23
C ILE A 69 -20.89 -33.05 11.55
N GLU A 70 -21.35 -32.76 12.75
CA GLU A 70 -22.73 -33.02 13.15
C GLU A 70 -23.73 -32.17 12.34
N GLN A 71 -23.39 -30.89 12.11
CA GLN A 71 -24.17 -30.02 11.23
C GLN A 71 -24.19 -30.54 9.79
N PHE A 72 -23.05 -31.00 9.26
CA PHE A 72 -22.96 -31.57 7.92
C PHE A 72 -23.85 -32.81 7.74
N ARG A 73 -23.84 -33.73 8.73
CA ARG A 73 -24.73 -34.90 8.75
C ARG A 73 -26.20 -34.47 8.71
N LYS A 74 -26.60 -33.55 9.59
CA LYS A 74 -27.99 -33.04 9.65
C LYS A 74 -28.44 -32.39 8.33
N VAL A 75 -27.57 -31.63 7.67
CA VAL A 75 -27.88 -30.98 6.38
C VAL A 75 -28.07 -32.03 5.27
N ARG A 76 -27.25 -33.08 5.25
CA ARG A 76 -27.30 -34.11 4.20
C ARG A 76 -28.43 -35.12 4.41
N GLU A 77 -28.80 -35.37 5.66
CA GLU A 77 -30.00 -36.15 6.03
C GLU A 77 -31.29 -35.42 5.61
N GLY A 78 -31.27 -34.09 5.51
CA GLY A 78 -32.30 -33.28 4.82
C GLY A 78 -33.74 -33.47 5.33
N GLY A 79 -33.92 -34.01 6.54
CA GLY A 79 -35.23 -34.35 7.11
C GLY A 79 -35.97 -35.48 6.39
N ARG A 80 -35.30 -36.31 5.58
CA ARG A 80 -35.87 -37.50 4.94
C ARG A 80 -35.69 -38.70 5.88
N GLU A 81 -36.78 -39.38 6.22
CA GLU A 81 -36.75 -40.53 7.14
C GLU A 81 -36.20 -41.83 6.48
N ASP A 82 -36.12 -41.86 5.14
CA ASP A 82 -35.72 -43.04 4.35
C ASP A 82 -34.35 -42.85 3.67
N ILE A 83 -33.27 -42.81 4.44
CA ILE A 83 -31.90 -42.75 3.90
C ILE A 83 -31.40 -44.17 3.71
N THR A 84 -30.89 -44.50 2.53
CA THR A 84 -30.40 -45.85 2.21
C THR A 84 -29.06 -46.11 2.90
N GLU A 85 -28.76 -47.35 3.30
CA GLU A 85 -27.46 -47.72 3.93
C GLU A 85 -26.23 -47.30 3.10
N LYS A 86 -26.37 -47.26 1.77
CA LYS A 86 -25.34 -46.78 0.85
C LYS A 86 -25.07 -45.28 1.01
N GLU A 87 -26.12 -44.49 1.20
CA GLU A 87 -26.04 -43.05 1.36
C GLU A 87 -25.45 -42.70 2.73
N PHE A 88 -25.78 -43.45 3.78
CA PHE A 88 -25.11 -43.34 5.08
C PHE A 88 -23.60 -43.63 4.99
N ALA A 89 -23.22 -44.68 4.26
CA ALA A 89 -21.81 -45.01 4.05
C ALA A 89 -21.06 -43.93 3.24
N GLU A 90 -21.75 -43.20 2.36
CA GLU A 90 -21.19 -42.05 1.63
C GLU A 90 -21.08 -40.80 2.51
N ILE A 91 -22.05 -40.58 3.40
CA ILE A 91 -22.02 -39.51 4.41
C ILE A 91 -20.85 -39.72 5.37
N ASP A 92 -20.64 -40.94 5.86
CA ASP A 92 -19.55 -41.24 6.79
C ASP A 92 -18.17 -41.05 6.15
N LYS A 93 -18.00 -41.47 4.89
CA LYS A 93 -16.76 -41.22 4.14
C LYS A 93 -16.46 -39.73 4.00
N GLU A 94 -17.48 -38.90 3.74
CA GLU A 94 -17.30 -37.46 3.65
C GLU A 94 -17.01 -36.82 5.01
N CYS A 95 -17.62 -37.31 6.09
CA CYS A 95 -17.27 -36.89 7.45
C CYS A 95 -15.81 -37.22 7.79
N GLU A 96 -15.28 -38.38 7.36
CA GLU A 96 -13.88 -38.74 7.53
C GLU A 96 -12.94 -37.81 6.74
N ILE A 97 -13.32 -37.44 5.52
CA ILE A 97 -12.58 -36.45 4.73
C ILE A 97 -12.54 -35.11 5.46
N ILE A 98 -13.64 -34.67 6.06
CA ILE A 98 -13.70 -33.42 6.83
C ILE A 98 -12.80 -33.50 8.08
N ARG A 99 -12.78 -34.63 8.80
CA ARG A 99 -11.90 -34.84 9.97
C ARG A 99 -10.42 -34.77 9.61
N ASN A 100 -10.05 -35.28 8.43
CA ASN A 100 -8.67 -35.37 8.00
C ASN A 100 -8.15 -34.10 7.32
N ARG A 101 -9.02 -33.11 7.04
CA ARG A 101 -8.57 -31.83 6.49
C ARG A 101 -7.81 -31.05 7.55
N GLU A 102 -6.69 -30.47 7.14
CA GLU A 102 -5.93 -29.56 7.99
C GLU A 102 -6.72 -28.27 8.22
N ILE A 103 -6.92 -27.91 9.49
CA ILE A 103 -7.54 -26.64 9.85
C ILE A 103 -6.44 -25.57 9.80
N ILE A 104 -6.53 -24.67 8.82
CA ILE A 104 -5.66 -23.49 8.75
C ILE A 104 -6.13 -22.53 9.85
N THR A 105 -5.34 -22.41 10.91
CA THR A 105 -5.64 -21.55 12.08
C THR A 105 -4.94 -20.20 12.03
N LYS A 106 -3.88 -20.10 11.23
CA LYS A 106 -3.13 -18.87 11.02
C LYS A 106 -3.56 -18.26 9.70
N ASP A 107 -4.13 -17.06 9.76
CA ASP A 107 -4.23 -16.21 8.59
C ASP A 107 -2.81 -15.88 8.15
N LEU A 108 -2.40 -16.36 6.98
CA LEU A 108 -1.09 -16.04 6.42
C LEU A 108 -1.08 -14.53 6.14
N SER A 109 -0.25 -13.78 6.87
CA SER A 109 -0.04 -12.36 6.61
C SER A 109 0.61 -12.22 5.23
N HIS A 110 -0.05 -11.49 4.34
CA HIS A 110 0.48 -11.24 3.01
C HIS A 110 1.55 -10.14 3.08
N GLU A 111 2.79 -10.49 2.76
CA GLU A 111 3.86 -9.50 2.60
C GLU A 111 3.71 -8.78 1.25
N LYS A 112 3.90 -7.46 1.24
CA LYS A 112 3.71 -6.65 0.03
C LYS A 112 4.79 -6.97 -1.00
N VAL A 113 4.41 -7.52 -2.16
CA VAL A 113 5.33 -7.86 -3.24
C VAL A 113 5.20 -6.87 -4.40
N GLU A 114 6.32 -6.58 -5.06
CA GLU A 114 6.32 -5.84 -6.33
C GLU A 114 6.02 -6.79 -7.49
N ILE A 115 4.92 -6.52 -8.21
CA ILE A 115 4.51 -7.27 -9.39
C ILE A 115 5.31 -6.77 -10.58
N THR A 116 6.37 -7.50 -10.94
CA THR A 116 7.16 -7.25 -12.15
C THR A 116 6.60 -8.09 -13.31
N SER A 117 6.17 -7.42 -14.38
CA SER A 117 5.71 -8.10 -15.60
C SER A 117 6.90 -8.34 -16.53
N LYS A 118 7.03 -9.55 -17.09
CA LYS A 118 8.13 -9.92 -17.99
C LYS A 118 8.10 -9.15 -19.31
N ASP A 119 6.91 -8.71 -19.74
CA ASP A 119 6.69 -8.06 -21.03
C ASP A 119 6.51 -6.53 -20.90
N ASP A 120 6.95 -5.95 -19.78
CA ASP A 120 6.80 -4.52 -19.46
C ASP A 120 5.35 -3.99 -19.42
N GLN A 121 4.35 -4.88 -19.52
CA GLN A 121 2.94 -4.55 -19.56
C GLN A 121 2.40 -4.07 -18.20
N ILE A 122 1.41 -3.19 -18.26
CA ILE A 122 0.63 -2.74 -17.11
C ILE A 122 -0.32 -3.89 -16.71
N VAL A 123 -0.07 -4.49 -15.55
CA VAL A 123 -0.87 -5.61 -15.02
C VAL A 123 -1.98 -5.08 -14.10
N ILE A 124 -1.66 -4.04 -13.33
CA ILE A 124 -2.61 -3.45 -12.38
C ILE A 124 -3.37 -2.29 -13.04
N GLY A 125 -4.67 -2.49 -13.24
CA GLY A 125 -5.58 -1.47 -13.73
C GLY A 125 -5.48 -1.22 -15.25
N PRO A 126 -6.18 -0.19 -15.76
CA PRO A 126 -6.21 0.09 -17.19
C PRO A 126 -4.89 0.67 -17.72
N PRO A 127 -4.53 0.46 -18.99
CA PRO A 127 -3.27 0.94 -19.58
C PRO A 127 -3.22 2.46 -19.79
N ILE A 128 -4.33 3.15 -19.52
CA ILE A 128 -4.44 4.61 -19.58
C ILE A 128 -4.23 5.27 -18.21
N LEU A 129 -3.78 6.52 -18.23
CA LEU A 129 -3.74 7.36 -17.03
C LEU A 129 -5.16 7.68 -16.56
N THR A 130 -5.47 7.35 -15.32
CA THR A 130 -6.75 7.71 -14.71
C THR A 130 -6.85 9.22 -14.51
N ARG A 131 -8.08 9.75 -14.44
CA ARG A 131 -8.30 11.18 -14.16
C ARG A 131 -7.64 11.64 -12.86
N PHE A 132 -7.58 10.76 -11.87
CA PHE A 132 -6.99 11.05 -10.55
C PHE A 132 -5.47 11.08 -10.61
N GLU A 133 -4.84 10.11 -11.28
CA GLU A 133 -3.39 10.09 -11.50
C GLU A 133 -2.98 11.34 -12.30
N LYS A 134 -3.69 11.64 -13.39
CA LYS A 134 -3.43 12.82 -14.20
C LYS A 134 -3.53 14.12 -13.38
N ALA A 135 -4.59 14.28 -12.59
CA ALA A 135 -4.78 15.43 -11.71
C ALA A 135 -3.69 15.54 -10.64
N ARG A 136 -3.30 14.41 -10.03
CA ARG A 136 -2.26 14.37 -8.99
C ARG A 136 -0.90 14.78 -9.55
N ILE A 137 -0.55 14.27 -10.73
CA ILE A 137 0.71 14.56 -11.41
C ILE A 137 0.79 16.03 -11.78
N MET A 138 -0.24 16.58 -12.45
CA MET A 138 -0.22 18.00 -12.84
C MET A 138 -0.21 18.92 -11.61
N GLY A 139 -0.90 18.56 -10.53
CA GLY A 139 -0.91 19.36 -9.30
C GLY A 139 0.45 19.38 -8.62
N ALA A 140 1.08 18.21 -8.45
CA ALA A 140 2.42 18.11 -7.89
C ALA A 140 3.46 18.82 -8.76
N ARG A 141 3.36 18.67 -10.09
CA ARG A 141 4.30 19.31 -11.03
C ARG A 141 4.11 20.84 -11.09
N ALA A 142 2.88 21.33 -11.11
CA ALA A 142 2.60 22.76 -11.02
C ALA A 142 3.16 23.37 -9.74
N LEU A 143 3.05 22.65 -8.61
CA LEU A 143 3.65 23.07 -7.34
C LEU A 143 5.19 23.14 -7.46
N GLN A 144 5.85 22.13 -8.03
CA GLN A 144 7.30 22.16 -8.25
C GLN A 144 7.71 23.38 -9.08
N LEU A 145 7.01 23.65 -10.18
CA LEU A 145 7.25 24.80 -11.05
C LEU A 145 7.05 26.13 -10.32
N SER A 146 6.05 26.23 -9.44
CA SER A 146 5.83 27.44 -8.63
C SER A 146 6.98 27.73 -7.64
N VAL A 147 7.70 26.69 -7.21
CA VAL A 147 8.89 26.80 -6.35
C VAL A 147 10.17 27.02 -7.18
N GLY A 148 10.06 27.19 -8.50
CA GLY A 148 11.18 27.47 -9.39
C GLY A 148 11.93 26.23 -9.86
N ALA A 149 11.32 25.04 -9.83
CA ALA A 149 11.89 23.85 -10.43
C ALA A 149 12.09 24.03 -11.96
N PRO A 150 13.12 23.41 -12.55
CA PRO A 150 13.39 23.52 -13.98
C PRO A 150 12.29 22.85 -14.81
N VAL A 151 11.99 23.46 -15.96
CA VAL A 151 11.03 22.98 -16.97
C VAL A 151 11.75 22.00 -17.92
N PHE A 152 11.08 20.93 -18.35
CA PHE A 152 11.63 19.94 -19.28
C PHE A 152 11.28 20.22 -20.76
N ILE A 153 10.37 21.14 -21.02
CA ILE A 153 9.97 21.59 -22.36
C ILE A 153 10.36 23.06 -22.57
N GLU A 154 10.44 23.46 -23.83
CA GLU A 154 10.50 24.88 -24.17
C GLU A 154 9.16 25.56 -23.79
N ILE A 155 9.22 26.68 -23.09
CA ILE A 155 8.03 27.38 -22.60
C ILE A 155 7.26 27.94 -23.81
N PRO A 156 6.07 27.43 -24.13
CA PRO A 156 5.30 27.96 -25.23
C PRO A 156 4.85 29.39 -24.87
N LYS A 157 4.84 30.29 -25.86
CA LYS A 157 4.47 31.70 -25.67
C LYS A 157 3.08 31.91 -25.04
N ASN A 158 2.23 30.89 -25.07
CA ASN A 158 0.87 30.91 -24.57
C ASN A 158 0.74 30.43 -23.11
N ALA A 159 1.75 29.75 -22.55
CA ALA A 159 1.69 29.27 -21.17
C ALA A 159 2.13 30.38 -20.21
N THR A 160 1.19 30.88 -19.43
CA THR A 160 1.44 31.95 -18.45
C THR A 160 1.47 31.38 -17.02
N THR A 161 0.77 30.27 -16.78
CA THR A 161 0.66 29.68 -15.44
C THR A 161 1.49 28.39 -15.30
N SER A 162 1.98 28.12 -14.08
CA SER A 162 2.69 26.87 -13.76
C SER A 162 1.86 25.62 -14.06
N LEU A 163 0.53 25.71 -13.96
CA LEU A 163 -0.38 24.62 -14.28
C LEU A 163 -0.43 24.32 -15.79
N GLU A 164 -0.46 25.35 -16.63
CA GLU A 164 -0.42 25.19 -18.09
C GLU A 164 0.88 24.54 -18.55
N ILE A 165 2.01 24.95 -17.97
CA ILE A 165 3.32 24.34 -18.25
C ILE A 165 3.30 22.87 -17.82
N ALA A 166 2.81 22.55 -16.62
CA ALA A 166 2.71 21.17 -16.14
C ALA A 166 1.77 20.31 -17.01
N MET A 167 0.67 20.88 -17.52
CA MET A 167 -0.22 20.18 -18.44
C MET A 167 0.47 19.85 -19.76
N GLU A 168 1.27 20.78 -20.29
CA GLU A 168 1.99 20.57 -21.54
C GLU A 168 3.14 19.57 -21.39
N GLU A 169 3.89 19.62 -20.29
CA GLU A 169 4.91 18.61 -19.96
C GLU A 169 4.30 17.21 -19.81
N LEU A 170 3.11 17.12 -19.19
CA LEU A 170 2.40 15.84 -19.02
C LEU A 170 1.90 15.29 -20.36
N LYS A 171 1.42 16.15 -21.27
CA LYS A 171 1.04 15.73 -22.63
C LYS A 171 2.23 15.16 -23.41
N GLN A 172 3.40 15.76 -23.27
CA GLN A 172 4.63 15.29 -23.90
C GLN A 172 5.30 14.11 -23.14
N ARG A 173 4.78 13.73 -21.96
CA ARG A 173 5.28 12.65 -21.11
C ARG A 173 6.75 12.77 -20.72
N VAL A 174 7.26 14.00 -20.64
CA VAL A 174 8.68 14.26 -20.31
C VAL A 174 8.96 14.31 -18.80
N ILE A 175 7.92 14.28 -17.97
CA ILE A 175 8.06 14.34 -16.51
C ILE A 175 8.63 13.00 -16.01
N PRO A 176 9.81 12.97 -15.37
CA PRO A 176 10.44 11.74 -14.89
C PRO A 176 9.77 11.27 -13.59
N ILE A 177 8.61 10.63 -13.72
CA ILE A 177 7.83 10.09 -12.60
C ILE A 177 7.38 8.64 -12.86
N VAL A 178 7.18 7.91 -11.78
CA VAL A 178 6.68 6.55 -11.76
C VAL A 178 5.39 6.53 -10.94
N ILE A 179 4.36 5.88 -11.46
CA ILE A 179 3.09 5.69 -10.78
C ILE A 179 3.11 4.32 -10.08
N LYS A 180 2.91 4.33 -8.76
CA LYS A 180 2.74 3.11 -7.97
C LYS A 180 1.25 2.80 -7.82
N ARG A 181 0.79 1.73 -8.45
CA ARG A 181 -0.58 1.21 -8.26
C ARG A 181 -0.55 0.08 -7.24
N THR A 182 -1.44 0.10 -6.26
CA THR A 182 -1.50 -0.91 -5.19
C THR A 182 -2.83 -1.66 -5.22
N LEU A 183 -2.78 -2.97 -5.05
CA LEU A 183 -3.93 -3.85 -4.86
C LEU A 183 -4.38 -3.85 -3.38
N PRO A 184 -5.61 -4.30 -3.07
CA PRO A 184 -6.10 -4.36 -1.69
C PRO A 184 -5.31 -5.32 -0.79
N ASN A 185 -4.62 -6.31 -1.37
CA ASN A 185 -3.69 -7.17 -0.63
C ASN A 185 -2.37 -6.47 -0.26
N GLY A 186 -2.11 -5.26 -0.79
CA GLY A 186 -0.89 -4.50 -0.56
C GLY A 186 0.21 -4.70 -1.61
N ASP A 187 0.03 -5.63 -2.55
CA ASP A 187 0.91 -5.76 -3.71
C ASP A 187 0.87 -4.52 -4.57
N TYR A 188 1.96 -4.24 -5.26
CA TYR A 188 2.07 -3.03 -6.05
C TYR A 188 2.85 -3.21 -7.33
N GLN A 189 2.59 -2.32 -8.29
CA GLN A 189 3.33 -2.22 -9.53
C GLN A 189 3.81 -0.79 -9.73
N ASN A 190 5.10 -0.65 -10.03
CA ASN A 190 5.72 0.60 -10.41
C ASN A 190 5.68 0.76 -11.93
N ILE A 191 4.93 1.76 -12.41
CA ILE A 191 4.69 1.98 -13.85
C ILE A 191 5.28 3.33 -14.25
N PRO A 192 6.37 3.36 -15.05
CA PRO A 192 6.90 4.60 -15.61
C PRO A 192 5.88 5.33 -16.50
N LEU A 193 5.88 6.67 -16.46
CA LEU A 193 4.96 7.49 -17.23
C LEU A 193 5.01 7.22 -18.75
N ALA A 194 6.20 6.87 -19.27
CA ALA A 194 6.42 6.58 -20.68
C ALA A 194 5.63 5.36 -21.19
N LYS A 195 5.18 4.47 -20.31
CA LYS A 195 4.46 3.24 -20.68
C LYS A 195 2.96 3.41 -20.89
N PHE A 196 2.39 4.53 -20.44
CA PHE A 196 0.96 4.77 -20.60
C PHE A 196 0.64 5.18 -22.05
N GLU A 197 -0.53 4.76 -22.54
CA GLU A 197 -1.04 5.10 -23.89
C GLU A 197 -1.47 6.56 -24.04
#